data_AF-A0A819P2P2-F1
#
_entry.id   AF-A0A819P2P2-F1
#
_cell.length_a   1.000
_cell.length_b   1.000
_cell.length_c   1.000
_cell.angle_alpha   90.00
_cell.angle_beta   90.00
_cell.angle_gamma   90.00
#
_symmetry.space_group_name_H-M   'P 1'
#
loop_
_entity.id
_entity.type
_entity.pdbx_description
1 polymer ?
#
loop_
_entity_poly.entity_id
_entity_poly.type
_entity_poly.pdbx_seq_one_letter_code
_entity_poly.pdbx_strand_id
1 'polypeptide(L)'
;METHFYGALRDDNAACTQMMYLHLDEYRERAFKGHAYRGAAMTQQDIEAYKWALQHPGSVIETCTVQSMSSKREVSEHFARRYADP
;
A
#
# COMPACT_ATOMS: atom_id res chain seq x y z
N MET A 1 -10.70 15.89 4.04
CA MET A 1 -12.00 15.68 3.37
C MET A 1 -12.08 14.19 3.08
N GLU A 2 -12.83 13.44 3.88
CA GLU A 2 -13.10 12.03 3.54
C GLU A 2 -13.92 12.01 2.25
N THR A 3 -13.33 11.49 1.17
CA THR A 3 -14.11 11.17 -0.03
C THR A 3 -14.94 9.92 0.25
N HIS A 4 -16.09 9.79 -0.41
CA HIS A 4 -16.95 8.60 -0.32
C HIS A 4 -16.18 7.28 -0.57
N PHE A 5 -15.08 7.36 -1.33
CA PHE A 5 -14.13 6.26 -1.54
C PHE A 5 -13.52 5.72 -0.24
N TYR A 6 -13.13 6.58 0.70
CA TYR A 6 -12.57 6.14 1.99
C TYR A 6 -13.62 5.49 2.89
N GLY A 7 -14.89 5.91 2.78
CA GLY A 7 -16.01 5.26 3.45
C GLY A 7 -16.25 3.85 2.90
N ALA A 8 -16.28 3.70 1.57
CA ALA A 8 -16.47 2.41 0.91
C ALA A 8 -15.31 1.42 1.19
N LEU A 9 -14.06 1.90 1.23
CA LEU A 9 -12.90 1.08 1.59
C LEU A 9 -12.95 0.53 3.01
N ARG A 10 -13.57 1.26 3.94
CA ARG A 10 -13.70 0.83 5.34
C ARG A 10 -14.70 -0.31 5.48
N ASP A 11 -15.79 -0.25 4.70
CA ASP A 11 -16.94 -1.14 4.87
C ASP A 11 -16.84 -2.39 3.98
N ASP A 12 -16.20 -2.32 2.80
CA ASP A 12 -15.97 -3.46 1.89
C ASP A 12 -14.69 -3.29 1.04
N ASN A 13 -13.54 -3.38 1.70
CA ASN A 13 -12.20 -3.35 1.11
C ASN A 13 -12.04 -4.36 -0.05
N ALA A 14 -12.56 -5.58 0.11
CA ALA A 14 -12.34 -6.66 -0.84
C ALA A 14 -13.05 -6.40 -2.19
N ALA A 15 -14.31 -5.98 -2.14
CA ALA A 15 -15.06 -5.64 -3.36
C ALA A 15 -14.49 -4.41 -4.07
N CYS A 16 -14.08 -3.37 -3.31
CA CYS A 16 -13.45 -2.18 -3.89
C CYS A 16 -12.12 -2.52 -4.57
N THR A 17 -11.31 -3.37 -3.94
CA THR A 17 -10.02 -3.80 -4.50
C THR A 17 -10.23 -4.61 -5.78
N GLN A 18 -11.20 -5.53 -5.82
CA GLN A 18 -11.55 -6.28 -7.03
C GLN A 18 -12.02 -5.37 -8.17
N MET A 19 -12.85 -4.37 -7.89
CA MET A 19 -13.30 -3.41 -8.91
C MET A 19 -12.13 -2.57 -9.46
N MET A 20 -11.18 -2.19 -8.61
CA MET A 20 -9.96 -1.52 -9.09
C MET A 20 -9.13 -2.43 -10.00
N TYR A 21 -9.03 -3.72 -9.68
CA TYR A 21 -8.32 -4.69 -10.51
C TYR A 21 -8.97 -4.89 -11.89
N LEU A 22 -10.31 -4.93 -11.95
CA LEU A 22 -11.04 -5.13 -13.21
C LEU A 22 -10.88 -3.98 -14.22
N HIS A 23 -10.67 -2.75 -13.74
CA HIS A 23 -10.55 -1.55 -14.57
C HIS A 23 -9.12 -0.95 -14.53
N LEU A 24 -8.11 -1.76 -14.19
CA LEU A 24 -6.72 -1.32 -14.05
C LEU A 24 -6.15 -0.64 -15.30
N ASP A 25 -6.60 -1.09 -16.48
CA ASP A 25 -6.25 -0.53 -17.78
C ASP A 25 -6.76 0.92 -17.94
N GLU A 26 -7.98 1.20 -17.51
CA GLU A 26 -8.57 2.54 -17.52
C GLU A 26 -7.86 3.51 -16.55
N TYR A 27 -7.30 2.98 -15.46
CA TYR A 27 -6.57 3.79 -14.47
C TYR A 27 -5.09 3.97 -14.80
N ARG A 28 -4.58 3.30 -15.84
CA ARG A 28 -3.15 3.34 -16.20
C ARG A 28 -2.63 4.76 -16.45
N GLU A 29 -3.45 5.61 -17.06
CA GLU A 29 -3.08 7.01 -17.35
C GLU A 29 -3.08 7.91 -16.11
N ARG A 30 -3.81 7.51 -15.06
CA ARG A 30 -3.89 8.21 -13.76
C ARG A 30 -2.90 7.67 -12.74
N ALA A 31 -2.13 6.64 -13.10
CA ALA A 31 -1.13 6.06 -12.22
C ALA A 31 -0.04 7.09 -11.89
N PHE A 32 0.17 7.33 -10.59
CA PHE A 32 1.31 8.11 -10.13
C PHE A 32 2.61 7.41 -10.55
N LYS A 33 3.52 8.17 -11.17
CA LYS A 33 4.86 7.72 -11.54
C LYS A 33 5.91 8.50 -10.75
N GLY A 34 6.60 7.82 -9.85
CA GLY A 34 7.63 8.43 -9.03
C GLY A 34 7.92 7.61 -7.79
N HIS A 35 8.71 8.19 -6.88
CA HIS A 35 8.98 7.57 -5.60
C HIS A 35 7.85 7.89 -4.62
N ALA A 36 7.44 6.86 -3.89
CA ALA A 36 6.50 6.97 -2.78
C ALA A 36 7.03 6.18 -1.59
N TYR A 37 6.61 6.58 -0.41
CA TYR A 37 6.99 6.00 0.87
C TYR A 37 5.76 5.41 1.54
N ARG A 38 5.92 4.28 2.20
CA ARG A 38 4.90 3.66 3.04
C ARG A 38 5.46 3.39 4.42
N GLY A 39 4.78 3.89 5.45
CA GLY A 39 4.96 3.41 6.81
C GLY A 39 4.00 2.25 7.05
N ALA A 40 4.50 1.13 7.55
CA ALA A 40 3.68 -0.03 7.85
C ALA A 40 4.23 -0.75 9.09
N ALA A 41 3.33 -1.26 9.93
CA ALA A 41 3.66 -2.32 10.87
C ALA A 41 3.61 -3.66 10.12
N MET A 42 4.59 -4.50 10.38
CA MET A 42 4.80 -5.76 9.68
C MET A 42 5.14 -6.84 10.68
N THR A 43 4.74 -8.07 10.38
CA THR A 43 5.23 -9.22 11.13
C THR A 43 6.70 -9.47 10.79
N GLN A 44 7.40 -10.25 11.61
CA GLN A 44 8.76 -10.67 11.27
C GLN A 44 8.79 -11.44 9.94
N GLN A 45 7.77 -12.24 9.66
CA GLN A 45 7.66 -12.99 8.40
C GLN A 45 7.58 -12.06 7.18
N ASP A 46 6.78 -11.00 7.27
CA ASP A 46 6.70 -9.98 6.22
C ASP A 46 8.07 -9.34 6.01
N ILE A 47 8.75 -8.94 7.09
CA ILE A 47 10.08 -8.33 7.02
C ILE A 47 11.09 -9.26 6.31
N GLU A 48 11.07 -10.55 6.62
CA GLU A 48 11.95 -11.52 5.96
C GLU A 48 11.60 -11.71 4.47
N ALA A 49 10.32 -11.67 4.09
CA ALA A 49 9.92 -11.70 2.69
C ALA A 49 10.45 -10.50 1.91
N TYR A 50 10.43 -9.30 2.49
CA TYR A 50 11.00 -8.09 1.88
C TYR A 50 12.52 -8.19 1.72
N LYS A 51 13.22 -8.70 2.74
CA LYS A 51 14.68 -8.91 2.68
C LYS A 51 15.05 -9.94 1.61
N TRP A 52 14.31 -11.04 1.52
CA TRP A 52 14.52 -12.06 0.50
C TRP A 52 14.35 -11.44 -0.90
N ALA A 53 13.28 -10.69 -1.16
CA ALA A 53 13.04 -10.07 -2.46
C ALA A 53 14.15 -9.08 -2.85
N LEU A 54 14.64 -8.27 -1.90
CA LEU A 54 15.76 -7.34 -2.13
C LEU A 54 17.05 -8.04 -2.59
N GLN A 55 17.24 -9.31 -2.18
CA GLN A 55 18.40 -10.12 -2.55
C GLN A 55 18.20 -10.90 -3.85
N HIS A 56 16.98 -10.96 -4.39
CA HIS A 56 16.62 -11.75 -5.57
C HIS A 56 16.06 -10.84 -6.67
N PRO A 57 16.91 -10.33 -7.59
CA PRO A 57 16.48 -9.44 -8.67
C PRO A 57 15.36 -10.05 -9.52
N GLY A 58 14.36 -9.25 -9.86
CA GLY A 58 13.19 -9.69 -10.64
C GLY A 58 12.07 -10.32 -9.82
N SER A 59 12.24 -10.48 -8.51
CA SER A 59 11.16 -10.87 -7.61
C SER A 59 10.12 -9.73 -7.46
N VAL A 60 8.88 -10.12 -7.18
CA VAL A 60 7.77 -9.20 -6.94
C VAL A 60 7.17 -9.50 -5.57
N ILE A 61 6.90 -8.46 -4.79
CA ILE A 61 6.12 -8.56 -3.56
C ILE A 61 4.70 -8.13 -3.88
N GLU A 62 3.77 -9.04 -3.74
CA GLU A 62 2.34 -8.76 -3.85
C GLU A 62 1.77 -8.39 -2.48
N THR A 63 0.92 -7.37 -2.44
CA THR A 63 0.14 -7.03 -1.25
C THR A 63 -1.34 -7.18 -1.58
N CYS A 64 -2.02 -8.15 -0.98
CA CYS A 64 -3.44 -8.44 -1.23
C CYS A 64 -4.42 -7.46 -0.55
N THR A 65 -3.94 -6.27 -0.17
CA THR A 65 -4.71 -5.24 0.52
C THR A 65 -4.31 -3.86 0.01
N VAL A 66 -5.26 -2.91 0.05
CA VAL A 66 -5.00 -1.52 -0.32
C VAL A 66 -3.92 -0.91 0.57
N GLN A 67 -2.92 -0.31 -0.06
CA GLN A 67 -1.79 0.32 0.61
C GLN A 67 -1.89 1.85 0.51
N SER A 68 -1.81 2.52 1.66
CA SER A 68 -1.70 3.98 1.70
C SER A 68 -0.23 4.39 1.59
N MET A 69 0.08 5.32 0.68
CA MET A 69 1.44 5.79 0.41
C MET A 69 1.47 7.31 0.28
N SER A 70 2.63 7.91 0.53
CA SER A 70 2.84 9.35 0.37
C SER A 70 4.12 9.61 -0.42
N SER A 71 4.15 10.66 -1.24
CA SER A 71 5.38 11.15 -1.87
C SER A 71 6.32 11.83 -0.86
N LYS A 72 5.82 12.17 0.33
CA LYS A 72 6.60 12.79 1.42
C LYS A 72 6.94 11.76 2.49
N ARG A 73 8.24 11.48 2.67
CA ARG A 73 8.75 10.51 3.64
C ARG A 73 8.27 10.79 5.07
N GLU A 74 8.32 12.05 5.50
CA GLU A 74 7.89 12.50 6.83
C GLU A 74 6.44 12.11 7.17
N VAL A 75 5.54 12.16 6.17
CA VAL A 75 4.14 11.77 6.34
C VAL A 75 4.03 10.26 6.56
N SER A 76 4.76 9.47 5.78
CA SER A 76 4.75 8.01 5.91
C SER A 76 5.38 7.53 7.22
N GLU A 77 6.42 8.20 7.72
CA GLU A 77 7.03 7.88 9.01
C GLU A 77 6.08 8.08 10.19
N HIS A 78 5.17 9.06 10.11
CA HIS A 78 4.15 9.26 11.14
C HIS A 78 3.23 8.02 11.29
N PHE A 79 2.85 7.41 10.17
CA PHE A 79 2.05 6.18 10.19
C PHE A 79 2.83 5.00 10.77
N ALA A 80 4.14 4.88 10.49
CA ALA A 80 4.95 3.81 11.08
C ALA A 80 5.06 3.94 12.61
N ARG A 81 5.24 5.15 13.13
CA ARG A 81 5.37 5.39 14.59
C ARG A 81 4.08 5.11 15.34
N ARG A 82 2.92 5.43 14.75
CA ARG A 82 1.60 5.19 15.37
C ARG A 82 1.31 3.72 15.68
N TYR A 83 1.92 2.79 14.94
CA TYR A 83 1.76 1.34 15.18
C TYR A 83 2.92 0.72 15.96
N ALA A 84 3.91 1.53 16.35
CA ALA A 84 5.08 1.08 17.11
C ALA A 84 4.94 1.33 18.63
N ASP A 85 3.99 2.16 19.06
CA ASP A 85 3.58 2.28 20.46
C ASP A 85 2.41 1.32 20.74
N PRO A 86 2.53 0.40 21.72
CA PRO A 86 1.49 -0.57 22.07
C PRO A 86 0.26 0.06 22.74
#